data_AF-A0A7X8DLS8-F1
#
_entry.id   AF-A0A7X8DLS8-F1
#
_cell.length_a   1.000
_cell.length_b   1.000
_cell.length_c   1.000
_cell.angle_alpha   90.00
_cell.angle_beta   90.00
_cell.angle_gamma   90.00
#
_symmetry.space_group_name_H-M   'P 1'
#
loop_
_entity.id
_entity.type
_entity.pdbx_description
1 polymer ?
#
loop_
_entity_poly.entity_id
_entity_poly.type
_entity_poly.pdbx_seq_one_letter_code
_entity_poly.pdbx_strand_id
1 'polypeptide(L)'
;MIKKLLGLSIVFFLLNLSLQSQTNPVIGLDSLNECTTITMGKKATDDGSVRTSHTDDSHRTRSNIFVTPARKHAPGSTVTMYKRLWGNENPMVSYKNDSVGVIPQVPYTYAYFNSAYPCMNEKQLGIGESTFGGRASLKSDIGLIDCQRLCTLMLERCSTARQAITVAGELLKVYGWIDAGECLTIADKQEVWHLEIMGAGKGNKGAVWAAQRVPDDHVSVNANASTIKEIDTNDKEHFMYSDNVFQLALDSGWWDGKQTFR
;
A
#
# COMPACT_ATOMS: atom_id res chain seq x y z
N MET A 1 0.73 61.99 -19.47
CA MET A 1 1.93 61.17 -19.21
C MET A 1 1.65 60.04 -18.21
N ILE A 2 1.03 60.33 -17.06
CA ILE A 2 0.75 59.37 -15.97
C ILE A 2 -0.11 58.16 -16.40
N LYS A 3 -1.16 58.35 -17.21
CA LYS A 3 -2.00 57.22 -17.68
C LYS A 3 -1.26 56.21 -18.58
N LYS A 4 -0.27 56.66 -19.36
CA LYS A 4 0.55 55.78 -20.20
C LYS A 4 1.56 54.99 -19.35
N LEU A 5 2.13 55.61 -18.31
CA LEU A 5 3.00 54.91 -17.35
C LEU A 5 2.23 53.83 -16.56
N LEU A 6 1.01 54.14 -16.14
CA LEU A 6 0.17 53.19 -15.38
C LEU A 6 -0.20 51.97 -16.23
N GLY A 7 -0.56 52.17 -17.49
CA GLY A 7 -0.84 51.07 -18.43
C GLY A 7 0.39 50.20 -18.70
N LEU A 8 1.57 50.81 -18.86
CA LEU A 8 2.82 50.06 -19.07
C LEU A 8 3.20 49.23 -17.83
N SER A 9 2.99 49.78 -16.64
CA SER A 9 3.27 49.11 -15.37
C SER A 9 2.32 47.92 -15.14
N ILE A 10 1.05 48.03 -15.51
CA ILE A 10 0.08 46.92 -15.45
C ILE A 10 0.45 45.81 -16.44
N VAL A 11 0.83 46.15 -17.67
CA VAL A 11 1.26 45.16 -18.67
C VAL A 11 2.54 44.45 -18.21
N PHE A 12 3.50 45.19 -17.63
CA PHE A 12 4.71 44.59 -17.08
C PHE A 12 4.41 43.67 -15.89
N PHE A 13 3.47 44.07 -15.02
CA PHE A 13 3.04 43.26 -13.88
C PHE A 13 2.32 41.97 -14.33
N LEU A 14 1.46 42.06 -15.34
CA LEU A 14 0.78 40.90 -15.93
C LEU A 14 1.74 39.97 -16.67
N LEU A 15 2.76 40.51 -17.36
CA LEU A 15 3.82 39.70 -17.97
C LEU A 15 4.67 38.96 -16.92
N ASN A 16 5.00 39.62 -15.80
CA ASN A 16 5.73 38.98 -14.70
C ASN A 16 4.89 37.89 -14.02
N LEU A 17 3.58 38.09 -13.85
CA LEU A 17 2.66 37.07 -13.34
C LEU A 17 2.55 35.86 -14.27
N SER A 18 2.50 36.08 -15.59
CA SER A 18 2.44 34.99 -16.57
C SER A 18 3.79 34.27 -16.74
N LEU A 19 4.91 34.97 -16.60
CA LEU A 19 6.24 34.35 -16.51
C LEU A 19 6.38 33.54 -15.21
N GLN A 20 5.95 34.05 -14.05
CA GLN A 20 5.94 33.31 -12.79
C GLN A 20 5.01 32.09 -12.82
N SER A 21 3.89 32.16 -13.54
CA SER A 21 3.00 31.01 -13.76
C SER A 21 3.64 29.91 -14.62
N GLN A 22 4.58 30.26 -15.52
CA GLN A 22 5.29 29.28 -16.35
C GLN A 22 6.59 28.79 -15.70
N THR A 23 7.14 29.53 -14.74
CA THR A 23 8.27 29.09 -13.92
C THR A 23 7.82 28.40 -12.64
N ASN A 24 6.62 27.81 -12.60
CA ASN A 24 6.35 26.83 -11.55
C ASN A 24 7.46 25.78 -11.73
N PRO A 25 8.45 25.70 -10.82
CA PRO A 25 9.47 24.68 -10.94
C PRO A 25 8.65 23.39 -10.99
N VAL A 26 8.89 22.57 -12.01
CA VAL A 26 8.36 21.21 -12.12
C VAL A 26 8.21 20.71 -10.70
N ILE A 27 6.96 20.65 -10.22
CA ILE A 27 6.66 20.28 -8.84
C ILE A 27 7.47 19.01 -8.63
N GLY A 28 8.44 19.06 -7.73
CA GLY A 28 9.48 18.05 -7.67
C GLY A 28 8.81 16.69 -7.71
N LEU A 29 9.17 15.88 -8.72
CA LEU A 29 8.63 14.54 -8.99
C LEU A 29 8.78 13.59 -7.76
N ASP A 30 9.45 14.06 -6.71
CA ASP A 30 9.71 13.39 -5.44
C ASP A 30 8.59 13.59 -4.38
N SER A 31 7.56 14.39 -4.64
CA SER A 31 6.58 14.77 -3.59
C SER A 31 5.14 14.27 -3.75
N LEU A 32 4.75 13.71 -4.90
CA LEU A 32 3.36 13.31 -5.17
C LEU A 32 3.33 11.86 -5.67
N ASN A 33 3.12 10.91 -4.75
CA ASN A 33 2.62 9.57 -5.08
C ASN A 33 1.14 9.59 -4.68
N GLU A 34 0.23 9.68 -5.65
CA GLU A 34 -1.19 9.98 -5.44
C GLU A 34 -2.10 8.75 -5.63
N CYS A 35 -1.56 7.56 -5.33
CA CYS A 35 -2.26 6.30 -5.55
C CYS A 35 -3.62 6.26 -4.86
N THR A 36 -4.67 5.99 -5.62
CA THR A 36 -6.04 5.89 -5.14
C THR A 36 -6.59 4.48 -5.35
N THR A 37 -7.27 3.94 -4.35
CA THR A 37 -8.02 2.68 -4.46
C THR A 37 -9.51 2.93 -4.32
N ILE A 38 -10.30 2.22 -5.12
CA ILE A 38 -11.76 2.19 -5.02
C ILE A 38 -12.15 0.72 -4.91
N THR A 39 -12.92 0.41 -3.86
CA THR A 39 -13.39 -0.95 -3.58
C THR A 39 -14.89 -0.98 -3.47
N MET A 40 -15.51 -2.06 -3.93
CA MET A 40 -16.95 -2.22 -3.93
C MET A 40 -17.33 -3.59 -3.39
N GLY A 41 -18.22 -3.62 -2.40
CA GLY A 41 -18.85 -4.85 -1.94
C GLY A 41 -19.78 -5.44 -3.01
N LYS A 42 -20.06 -6.73 -2.90
CA LYS A 42 -20.84 -7.49 -3.91
C LYS A 42 -22.28 -7.03 -4.11
N LYS A 43 -22.89 -6.33 -3.15
CA LYS A 43 -24.23 -5.73 -3.27
C LYS A 43 -24.18 -4.27 -3.71
N ALA A 44 -22.99 -3.67 -3.77
CA ALA A 44 -22.78 -2.32 -4.30
C ALA A 44 -22.51 -2.31 -5.81
N THR A 45 -22.35 -3.49 -6.42
CA THR A 45 -22.12 -3.66 -7.86
C THR A 45 -23.37 -4.18 -8.57
N ASP A 46 -23.46 -3.89 -9.85
CA ASP A 46 -24.60 -4.23 -10.72
C ASP A 46 -24.68 -5.72 -11.07
N ASP A 47 -23.54 -6.42 -11.02
CA ASP A 47 -23.38 -7.83 -11.43
C ASP A 47 -23.10 -8.78 -10.26
N GLY A 48 -23.10 -8.29 -9.02
CA GLY A 48 -22.77 -9.11 -7.84
C GLY A 48 -21.27 -9.35 -7.63
N SER A 49 -20.39 -8.75 -8.44
CA SER A 49 -18.94 -8.91 -8.30
C SER A 49 -18.38 -8.09 -7.14
N VAL A 50 -17.34 -8.62 -6.50
CA VAL A 50 -16.51 -7.85 -5.57
C VAL A 50 -15.41 -7.17 -6.39
N ARG A 51 -15.16 -5.88 -6.13
CA ARG A 51 -14.19 -5.09 -6.92
C ARG A 51 -13.14 -4.45 -6.02
N THR A 52 -11.88 -4.50 -6.46
CA THR A 52 -10.78 -3.68 -5.98
C THR A 52 -10.09 -3.01 -7.17
N SER A 53 -9.61 -1.78 -6.99
CA SER A 53 -8.88 -1.01 -8.00
C SER A 53 -7.68 -0.31 -7.36
N HIS A 54 -6.75 0.15 -8.21
CA HIS A 54 -5.54 0.85 -7.81
C HIS A 54 -5.06 1.73 -8.98
N THR A 55 -4.95 3.05 -8.76
CA THR A 55 -4.16 3.94 -9.64
C THR A 55 -2.71 3.96 -9.14
N ASP A 56 -1.75 3.55 -9.98
CA ASP A 56 -0.33 3.59 -9.64
C ASP A 56 0.30 4.87 -10.16
N ASP A 57 0.42 5.84 -9.25
CA ASP A 57 0.86 7.20 -9.55
C ASP A 57 2.32 7.43 -9.11
N SER A 58 3.12 6.36 -9.06
CA SER A 58 4.53 6.42 -8.62
C SER A 58 5.48 7.11 -9.60
N HIS A 59 5.06 7.28 -10.87
CA HIS A 59 5.86 7.76 -12.01
C HIS A 59 7.18 6.99 -12.26
N ARG A 60 7.34 5.83 -11.62
CA ARG A 60 8.59 5.05 -11.57
C ARG A 60 8.40 3.57 -11.91
N THR A 61 7.17 3.19 -12.24
CA THR A 61 6.80 1.82 -12.59
C THR A 61 6.64 1.65 -14.09
N ARG A 62 6.20 0.46 -14.48
CA ARG A 62 6.08 0.00 -15.86
C ARG A 62 4.62 -0.29 -16.17
N SER A 63 4.24 -0.19 -17.45
CA SER A 63 2.89 -0.53 -17.92
C SER A 63 2.76 -1.96 -18.46
N ASN A 64 3.87 -2.70 -18.57
CA ASN A 64 3.83 -4.10 -19.01
C ASN A 64 3.10 -4.96 -17.97
N ILE A 65 2.43 -6.03 -18.43
CA ILE A 65 1.86 -7.06 -17.57
C ILE A 65 2.72 -8.31 -17.69
N PHE A 66 3.23 -8.81 -16.56
CA PHE A 66 3.90 -10.10 -16.49
C PHE A 66 2.94 -11.16 -15.94
N VAL A 67 3.01 -12.36 -16.51
CA VAL A 67 2.32 -13.54 -16.01
C VAL A 67 3.35 -14.43 -15.37
N THR A 68 3.25 -14.62 -14.05
CA THR A 68 4.11 -15.56 -13.32
C THR A 68 3.39 -16.90 -13.24
N PRO A 69 3.95 -18.00 -13.77
CA PRO A 69 3.31 -19.30 -13.70
C PRO A 69 3.36 -19.88 -12.29
N ALA A 70 2.41 -20.77 -11.99
CA ALA A 70 2.42 -21.55 -10.77
C ALA A 70 3.65 -22.49 -10.76
N ARG A 71 4.23 -22.73 -9.58
CA ARG A 71 5.47 -23.51 -9.45
C ARG A 71 5.45 -24.43 -8.24
N LYS A 72 6.05 -25.61 -8.40
CA LYS A 72 6.43 -26.49 -7.29
C LYS A 72 7.87 -26.17 -6.89
N HIS A 73 8.16 -26.27 -5.60
CA HIS A 73 9.48 -25.99 -5.04
C HIS A 73 10.00 -27.20 -4.25
N ALA A 74 11.30 -27.45 -4.30
CA ALA A 74 11.91 -28.53 -3.53
C ALA A 74 11.87 -28.23 -2.02
N PRO A 75 11.81 -29.25 -1.14
CA PRO A 75 11.92 -29.04 0.30
C PRO A 75 13.17 -28.25 0.68
N GLY A 76 13.03 -27.27 1.58
CA GLY A 76 14.12 -26.40 2.02
C GLY A 76 14.46 -25.26 1.05
N SER A 77 13.71 -25.10 -0.04
CA SER A 77 13.86 -23.94 -0.94
C SER A 77 13.61 -22.63 -0.21
N THR A 78 14.26 -21.57 -0.67
CA THR A 78 14.09 -20.20 -0.15
C THR A 78 13.67 -19.25 -1.26
N VAL A 79 13.14 -18.09 -0.87
CA VAL A 79 12.85 -16.98 -1.77
C VAL A 79 13.60 -15.74 -1.29
N THR A 80 14.33 -15.11 -2.21
CA THR A 80 15.04 -13.86 -1.95
C THR A 80 14.05 -12.71 -1.81
N MET A 81 14.20 -11.96 -0.72
CA MET A 81 13.46 -10.75 -0.46
C MET A 81 14.24 -9.54 -0.94
N TYR A 82 13.50 -8.57 -1.44
CA TYR A 82 14.06 -7.34 -1.98
C TYR A 82 13.41 -6.15 -1.30
N LYS A 83 14.20 -5.09 -1.14
CA LYS A 83 13.71 -3.76 -0.83
C LYS A 83 13.77 -2.92 -2.09
N ARG A 84 12.66 -2.26 -2.41
CA ARG A 84 12.58 -1.29 -3.49
C ARG A 84 13.30 0.01 -3.12
N LEU A 85 14.23 0.43 -3.99
CA LEU A 85 15.03 1.64 -3.89
C LEU A 85 14.89 2.48 -5.16
N TRP A 86 15.28 3.75 -5.08
CA TRP A 86 15.32 4.64 -6.24
C TRP A 86 16.50 4.27 -7.15
N GLY A 87 16.20 4.02 -8.42
CA GLY A 87 17.17 3.80 -9.47
C GLY A 87 17.25 5.02 -10.38
N ASN A 88 18.41 5.68 -10.38
CA ASN A 88 18.70 6.85 -11.23
C ASN A 88 19.65 6.49 -12.38
N GLU A 89 19.71 5.20 -12.73
CA GLU A 89 20.65 4.66 -13.71
C GLU A 89 20.17 4.88 -15.16
N ASN A 90 18.88 5.21 -15.36
CA ASN A 90 18.25 5.41 -16.67
C ASN A 90 17.71 6.85 -16.82
N PRO A 91 17.52 7.35 -18.05
CA PRO A 91 16.89 8.65 -18.29
C PRO A 91 15.49 8.79 -17.68
N MET A 92 14.75 7.68 -17.61
CA MET A 92 13.52 7.57 -16.83
C MET A 92 13.85 6.93 -15.49
N VAL A 93 13.56 7.64 -14.39
CA VAL A 93 13.74 7.14 -13.02
C VAL A 93 12.90 5.87 -12.87
N SER A 94 13.53 4.80 -12.40
CA SER A 94 12.86 3.51 -12.21
C SER A 94 13.20 2.94 -10.85
N TYR A 95 12.38 2.03 -10.36
CA TYR A 95 12.73 1.30 -9.15
C TYR A 95 13.88 0.30 -9.40
N LYS A 96 14.77 0.22 -8.42
CA LYS A 96 15.79 -0.83 -8.28
C LYS A 96 15.41 -1.72 -7.09
N ASN A 97 15.74 -3.00 -7.17
CA ASN A 97 15.54 -3.95 -6.08
C ASN A 97 16.89 -4.31 -5.47
N ASP A 98 17.04 -4.09 -4.17
CA ASP A 98 18.22 -4.51 -3.42
C ASP A 98 17.89 -5.74 -2.55
N SER A 99 18.76 -6.74 -2.57
CA SER A 99 18.51 -8.00 -1.86
C SER A 99 18.72 -7.78 -0.36
N VAL A 100 17.66 -7.96 0.43
CA VAL A 100 17.70 -7.73 1.89
C VAL A 100 17.72 -9.02 2.72
N GLY A 101 17.49 -10.17 2.10
CA GLY A 101 17.56 -11.46 2.79
C GLY A 101 16.78 -12.56 2.07
N VAL A 102 16.51 -13.64 2.78
CA VAL A 102 15.74 -14.79 2.27
C VAL A 102 14.72 -15.26 3.30
N ILE A 103 13.60 -15.80 2.84
CA ILE A 103 12.63 -16.52 3.69
C ILE A 103 12.36 -17.92 3.12
N PRO A 104 11.89 -18.88 3.93
CA PRO A 104 11.49 -20.20 3.45
C PRO A 104 10.41 -20.09 2.37
N GLN A 105 10.55 -20.92 1.33
CA GLN A 105 9.57 -21.05 0.27
C GLN A 105 8.57 -22.16 0.59
N VAL A 106 7.31 -21.96 0.16
CA VAL A 106 6.27 -22.97 0.28
C VAL A 106 6.39 -24.03 -0.83
N PRO A 107 5.91 -25.27 -0.63
CA PRO A 107 6.04 -26.34 -1.64
C PRO A 107 5.39 -26.02 -2.99
N TYR A 108 4.39 -25.15 -3.01
CA TYR A 108 3.67 -24.75 -4.22
C TYR A 108 3.25 -23.28 -4.15
N THR A 109 3.46 -22.54 -5.24
CA THR A 109 3.02 -21.16 -5.41
C THR A 109 2.05 -21.04 -6.56
N TYR A 110 0.98 -20.25 -6.39
CA TYR A 110 -0.01 -19.99 -7.43
C TYR A 110 0.52 -19.11 -8.57
N ALA A 111 -0.10 -19.23 -9.74
CA ALA A 111 0.11 -18.32 -10.85
C ALA A 111 -0.55 -16.96 -10.56
N TYR A 112 0.09 -15.86 -11.00
CA TYR A 112 -0.46 -14.52 -10.81
C TYR A 112 -0.03 -13.52 -11.88
N PHE A 113 -0.85 -12.48 -12.05
CA PHE A 113 -0.57 -11.31 -12.86
C PHE A 113 0.18 -10.26 -12.05
N ASN A 114 1.21 -9.69 -12.66
CA ASN A 114 1.98 -8.60 -12.13
C ASN A 114 1.98 -7.45 -13.14
N SER A 115 1.16 -6.45 -12.84
CA SER A 115 1.18 -5.15 -13.53
C SER A 115 2.43 -4.38 -13.08
N ALA A 116 2.32 -3.17 -12.55
CA ALA A 116 3.40 -2.59 -11.77
C ALA A 116 3.54 -3.27 -10.39
N TYR A 117 2.41 -3.66 -9.81
CA TYR A 117 2.31 -4.50 -8.63
C TYR A 117 1.67 -5.86 -8.97
N PRO A 118 2.02 -6.93 -8.23
CA PRO A 118 1.26 -8.17 -8.22
C PRO A 118 -0.21 -7.86 -7.88
N CYS A 119 -1.14 -8.17 -8.78
CA CYS A 119 -2.51 -7.66 -8.69
C CYS A 119 -3.60 -8.73 -8.64
N MET A 120 -3.42 -9.93 -9.21
CA MET A 120 -4.42 -11.00 -9.12
C MET A 120 -3.82 -12.39 -9.36
N ASN A 121 -4.27 -13.41 -8.63
CA ASN A 121 -3.86 -14.80 -8.84
C ASN A 121 -4.94 -15.68 -9.49
N GLU A 122 -4.57 -16.91 -9.85
CA GLU A 122 -5.46 -17.92 -10.46
C GLU A 122 -6.62 -18.36 -9.55
N LYS A 123 -6.63 -17.97 -8.28
CA LYS A 123 -7.72 -18.23 -7.32
C LYS A 123 -8.74 -17.10 -7.27
N GLN A 124 -8.56 -16.07 -8.10
CA GLN A 124 -9.34 -14.84 -8.12
C GLN A 124 -9.22 -14.03 -6.81
N LEU A 125 -8.04 -14.11 -6.16
CA LEU A 125 -7.63 -13.16 -5.13
C LEU A 125 -6.97 -11.97 -5.83
N GLY A 126 -7.53 -10.78 -5.66
CA GLY A 126 -7.05 -9.51 -6.20
C GLY A 126 -6.50 -8.58 -5.11
N ILE A 127 -5.49 -7.79 -5.44
CA ILE A 127 -4.83 -6.85 -4.52
C ILE A 127 -4.60 -5.50 -5.21
N GLY A 128 -5.03 -4.43 -4.55
CA GLY A 128 -4.65 -3.04 -4.83
C GLY A 128 -3.89 -2.43 -3.65
N GLU A 129 -3.41 -1.20 -3.81
CA GLU A 129 -2.60 -0.51 -2.79
C GLU A 129 -2.80 1.01 -2.82
N SER A 130 -2.72 1.64 -1.65
CA SER A 130 -2.55 3.09 -1.48
C SER A 130 -1.62 3.41 -0.30
N THR A 131 -0.53 4.13 -0.58
CA THR A 131 0.46 4.53 0.42
C THR A 131 0.01 5.75 1.21
N PHE A 132 -0.25 5.61 2.51
CA PHE A 132 -0.59 6.74 3.38
C PHE A 132 0.59 7.27 4.21
N GLY A 133 1.73 6.59 4.16
CA GLY A 133 2.93 6.98 4.88
C GLY A 133 2.84 6.71 6.39
N GLY A 134 2.30 7.64 7.16
CA GLY A 134 2.19 7.46 8.62
C GLY A 134 3.38 7.97 9.43
N ARG A 135 3.36 7.65 10.74
CA ARG A 135 4.25 8.27 11.73
C ARG A 135 5.71 7.88 11.50
N ALA A 136 6.61 8.87 11.56
CA ALA A 136 8.05 8.63 11.44
C ALA A 136 8.58 7.64 12.50
N SER A 137 7.97 7.62 13.70
CA SER A 137 8.30 6.69 14.78
C SER A 137 7.98 5.23 14.48
N LEU A 138 7.10 4.95 13.50
CA LEU A 138 6.72 3.61 13.08
C LEU A 138 7.51 3.10 11.88
N LYS A 139 8.39 3.91 11.29
CA LYS A 139 9.30 3.45 10.24
C LYS A 139 10.33 2.48 10.83
N SER A 140 10.37 1.26 10.32
CA SER A 140 11.36 0.25 10.71
C SER A 140 12.49 0.16 9.69
N ASP A 141 13.70 -0.12 10.19
CA ASP A 141 14.91 -0.46 9.45
C ASP A 141 15.31 -1.93 9.64
N ILE A 142 14.54 -2.70 10.41
CA ILE A 142 14.78 -4.12 10.67
C ILE A 142 13.59 -4.95 10.14
N GLY A 143 13.75 -5.49 8.95
CA GLY A 143 12.81 -6.43 8.36
C GLY A 143 13.21 -6.78 6.93
N LEU A 144 12.40 -7.62 6.29
CA LEU A 144 12.69 -8.19 4.97
C LEU A 144 11.58 -7.95 3.95
N ILE A 145 10.39 -7.56 4.38
CA ILE A 145 9.20 -7.51 3.51
C ILE A 145 8.81 -6.05 3.27
N ASP A 146 8.89 -5.63 2.01
CA ASP A 146 8.28 -4.39 1.52
C ASP A 146 6.88 -4.65 0.95
N CYS A 147 6.18 -3.59 0.54
CA CYS A 147 4.82 -3.68 0.03
C CYS A 147 4.69 -4.64 -1.16
N GLN A 148 5.55 -4.48 -2.17
CA GLN A 148 5.50 -5.29 -3.37
C GLN A 148 5.81 -6.78 -3.08
N ARG A 149 6.73 -7.05 -2.14
CA ARG A 149 7.03 -8.42 -1.68
C ARG A 149 5.84 -9.02 -0.94
N LEU A 150 5.17 -8.27 -0.08
CA LEU A 150 3.99 -8.76 0.64
C LEU A 150 2.86 -9.14 -0.33
N CYS A 151 2.55 -8.27 -1.30
CA CYS A 151 1.57 -8.57 -2.36
C CYS A 151 1.95 -9.85 -3.13
N THR A 152 3.23 -10.00 -3.48
CA THR A 152 3.73 -11.22 -4.15
C THR A 152 3.46 -12.46 -3.28
N LEU A 153 3.87 -12.43 -2.00
CA LEU A 153 3.74 -13.57 -1.10
C LEU A 153 2.28 -13.95 -0.85
N MET A 154 1.38 -12.96 -0.71
CA MET A 154 -0.04 -13.19 -0.56
C MET A 154 -0.63 -13.89 -1.80
N LEU A 155 -0.36 -13.37 -3.00
CA LEU A 155 -0.87 -13.96 -4.25
C LEU A 155 -0.28 -15.34 -4.53
N GLU A 156 0.98 -15.59 -4.17
CA GLU A 156 1.61 -16.91 -4.34
C GLU A 156 1.04 -17.96 -3.39
N ARG A 157 0.55 -17.57 -2.19
CA ARG A 157 0.28 -18.50 -1.08
C ARG A 157 -1.19 -18.60 -0.68
N CYS A 158 -2.05 -17.68 -1.12
CA CYS A 158 -3.41 -17.53 -0.59
C CYS A 158 -4.50 -17.63 -1.67
N SER A 159 -5.68 -18.07 -1.26
CA SER A 159 -6.88 -18.20 -2.13
C SER A 159 -8.03 -17.26 -1.73
N THR A 160 -8.01 -16.69 -0.52
CA THR A 160 -9.06 -15.81 0.00
C THR A 160 -8.46 -14.56 0.66
N ALA A 161 -9.25 -13.51 0.79
CA ALA A 161 -8.84 -12.23 1.36
C ALA A 161 -8.44 -12.37 2.82
N ARG A 162 -9.25 -13.05 3.64
CA ARG A 162 -8.92 -13.32 5.05
C ARG A 162 -7.67 -14.17 5.20
N GLN A 163 -7.48 -15.19 4.36
CA GLN A 163 -6.26 -15.99 4.40
C GLN A 163 -5.03 -15.12 4.10
N ALA A 164 -5.13 -14.22 3.11
CA ALA A 164 -4.06 -13.30 2.76
C ALA A 164 -3.70 -12.37 3.93
N ILE A 165 -4.69 -11.81 4.62
CA ILE A 165 -4.48 -10.96 5.80
C ILE A 165 -3.80 -11.75 6.94
N THR A 166 -4.27 -12.96 7.23
CA THR A 166 -3.66 -13.83 8.26
C THR A 166 -2.21 -14.15 7.92
N VAL A 167 -1.92 -14.59 6.69
CA VAL A 167 -0.57 -14.92 6.24
C VAL A 167 0.32 -13.67 6.24
N ALA A 168 -0.21 -12.50 5.86
CA ALA A 168 0.52 -11.25 5.96
C ALA A 168 0.91 -10.96 7.41
N GLY A 169 -0.02 -11.04 8.35
CA GLY A 169 0.26 -10.86 9.78
C GLY A 169 1.33 -11.81 10.32
N GLU A 170 1.25 -13.10 9.97
CA GLU A 170 2.24 -14.11 10.35
C GLU A 170 3.63 -13.81 9.78
N LEU A 171 3.72 -13.50 8.49
CA LEU A 171 4.98 -13.19 7.82
C LEU A 171 5.62 -11.92 8.37
N LEU A 172 4.83 -10.85 8.55
CA LEU A 172 5.33 -9.59 9.07
C LEU A 172 5.77 -9.68 10.53
N LYS A 173 5.11 -10.51 11.35
CA LYS A 173 5.53 -10.80 12.72
C LYS A 173 6.91 -11.45 12.78
N VAL A 174 7.22 -12.35 11.84
CA VAL A 174 8.50 -13.08 11.82
C VAL A 174 9.61 -12.31 11.10
N TYR A 175 9.30 -11.75 9.94
CA TYR A 175 10.28 -11.20 8.99
C TYR A 175 10.30 -9.68 8.93
N GLY A 176 9.33 -8.99 9.53
CA GLY A 176 9.30 -7.53 9.65
C GLY A 176 8.91 -6.80 8.36
N TRP A 177 8.27 -5.65 8.56
CA TRP A 177 7.91 -4.69 7.52
C TRP A 177 8.99 -3.62 7.36
N ILE A 178 9.35 -3.28 6.12
CA ILE A 178 10.41 -2.31 5.78
C ILE A 178 9.99 -1.32 4.69
N ASP A 179 8.73 -0.92 4.70
CA ASP A 179 8.19 0.10 3.80
C ASP A 179 7.53 1.26 4.55
N ALA A 180 6.96 2.21 3.80
CA ALA A 180 6.03 3.21 4.31
C ALA A 180 4.76 2.57 4.90
N GLY A 181 3.87 3.38 5.46
CA GLY A 181 2.53 2.94 5.82
C GLY A 181 1.67 2.76 4.58
N GLU A 182 1.07 1.59 4.44
CA GLU A 182 0.38 1.16 3.23
C GLU A 182 -1.02 0.64 3.57
N CYS A 183 -1.99 0.99 2.74
CA CYS A 183 -3.32 0.38 2.72
C CYS A 183 -3.39 -0.61 1.55
N LEU A 184 -3.46 -1.91 1.83
CA LEU A 184 -3.69 -2.93 0.82
C LEU A 184 -5.18 -3.25 0.72
N THR A 185 -5.73 -3.16 -0.49
CA THR A 185 -7.13 -3.52 -0.77
C THR A 185 -7.20 -4.94 -1.32
N ILE A 186 -7.66 -5.87 -0.49
CA ILE A 186 -7.60 -7.31 -0.79
C ILE A 186 -9.01 -7.82 -1.05
N ALA A 187 -9.28 -8.27 -2.27
CA ALA A 187 -10.59 -8.76 -2.69
C ALA A 187 -10.52 -10.23 -3.12
N ASP A 188 -11.53 -11.00 -2.76
CA ASP A 188 -11.79 -12.30 -3.37
C ASP A 188 -13.21 -12.36 -3.93
N LYS A 189 -13.71 -13.56 -4.22
CA LYS A 189 -15.05 -13.76 -4.80
C LYS A 189 -16.20 -13.34 -3.87
N GLN A 190 -15.96 -13.14 -2.58
CA GLN A 190 -16.99 -12.97 -1.55
C GLN A 190 -16.90 -11.65 -0.80
N GLU A 191 -15.69 -11.14 -0.59
CA GLU A 191 -15.43 -9.99 0.28
C GLU A 191 -14.23 -9.15 -0.18
N VAL A 192 -14.21 -7.87 0.21
CA VAL A 192 -13.07 -6.96 0.03
C VAL A 192 -12.72 -6.28 1.34
N TRP A 193 -11.43 -6.16 1.58
CA TRP A 193 -10.83 -5.68 2.82
C TRP A 193 -9.84 -4.56 2.56
N HIS A 194 -9.77 -3.60 3.48
CA HIS A 194 -8.70 -2.62 3.56
C HIS A 194 -7.79 -3.04 4.71
N LEU A 195 -6.52 -3.33 4.43
CA LEU A 195 -5.49 -3.71 5.40
C LEU A 195 -4.47 -2.58 5.49
N GLU A 196 -4.45 -1.86 6.62
CA GLU A 196 -3.51 -0.78 6.89
C GLU A 196 -2.32 -1.31 7.71
N ILE A 197 -1.10 -1.12 7.20
CA ILE A 197 0.13 -1.69 7.74
C ILE A 197 1.13 -0.56 8.01
N MET A 198 1.79 -0.61 9.16
CA MET A 198 2.95 0.23 9.50
C MET A 198 4.05 -0.64 10.12
N GLY A 199 5.28 -0.13 10.10
CA GLY A 199 6.41 -0.82 10.74
C GLY A 199 6.32 -0.79 12.28
N ALA A 200 7.20 -1.57 12.93
CA ALA A 200 7.33 -1.61 14.38
C ALA A 200 8.19 -0.46 14.96
N GLY A 201 8.61 0.50 14.13
CA GLY A 201 9.54 1.56 14.50
C GLY A 201 11.02 1.16 14.40
N LYS A 202 11.88 2.18 14.48
CA LYS A 202 13.32 2.04 14.26
C LYS A 202 13.95 1.11 15.30
N GLY A 203 14.81 0.19 14.85
CA GLY A 203 15.47 -0.78 15.70
C GLY A 203 14.58 -1.96 16.13
N ASN A 204 13.32 -2.00 15.68
CA ASN A 204 12.38 -3.08 16.01
C ASN A 204 11.96 -3.84 14.76
N LYS A 205 11.93 -5.16 14.86
CA LYS A 205 11.39 -6.05 13.83
C LYS A 205 9.92 -6.33 14.07
N GLY A 206 9.12 -6.24 13.02
CA GLY A 206 7.70 -6.58 13.06
C GLY A 206 6.87 -5.62 12.21
N ALA A 207 5.57 -5.64 12.44
CA ALA A 207 4.63 -4.66 11.92
C ALA A 207 3.51 -4.44 12.95
N VAL A 208 2.79 -3.34 12.80
CA VAL A 208 1.47 -3.13 13.39
C VAL A 208 0.48 -2.97 12.25
N TRP A 209 -0.67 -3.61 12.35
CA TRP A 209 -1.67 -3.54 11.29
C TRP A 209 -3.08 -3.73 11.81
N ALA A 210 -4.03 -3.17 11.07
CA ALA A 210 -5.46 -3.39 11.24
C ALA A 210 -6.10 -3.58 9.86
N ALA A 211 -7.14 -4.38 9.78
CA ALA A 211 -7.90 -4.58 8.57
C ALA A 211 -9.40 -4.50 8.85
N GLN A 212 -10.11 -3.84 7.95
CA GLN A 212 -11.56 -3.71 7.99
C GLN A 212 -12.19 -4.20 6.69
N ARG A 213 -13.25 -4.99 6.81
CA ARG A 213 -14.07 -5.42 5.67
C ARG A 213 -14.92 -4.27 5.18
N VAL A 214 -14.98 -4.07 3.88
CA VAL A 214 -15.98 -3.18 3.27
C VAL A 214 -17.33 -3.90 3.31
N PRO A 215 -18.39 -3.30 3.88
CA PRO A 215 -19.72 -3.90 3.86
C PRO A 215 -20.18 -4.26 2.44
N ASP A 216 -20.98 -5.31 2.32
CA ASP A 216 -21.37 -5.84 1.01
C ASP A 216 -22.06 -4.80 0.12
N ASP A 217 -22.80 -3.84 0.70
CA ASP A 217 -23.56 -2.80 0.02
C ASP A 217 -22.84 -1.44 -0.03
N HIS A 218 -21.55 -1.39 0.32
CA HIS A 218 -20.76 -0.16 0.35
C HIS A 218 -19.73 -0.06 -0.79
N VAL A 219 -19.44 1.20 -1.13
CA VAL A 219 -18.23 1.59 -1.86
C VAL A 219 -17.30 2.28 -0.88
N SER A 220 -16.01 1.95 -0.93
CA SER A 220 -14.96 2.60 -0.13
C SER A 220 -13.84 3.11 -1.03
N VAL A 221 -13.23 4.22 -0.62
CA VAL A 221 -12.15 4.90 -1.33
C VAL A 221 -11.01 5.17 -0.35
N ASN A 222 -9.78 4.80 -0.71
CA ASN A 222 -8.59 5.22 0.01
C ASN A 222 -7.72 6.11 -0.90
N ALA A 223 -7.44 7.32 -0.44
CA ALA A 223 -6.65 8.33 -1.14
C ALA A 223 -5.43 8.71 -0.28
N ASN A 224 -4.50 7.78 -0.12
CA ASN A 224 -3.25 7.95 0.62
C ASN A 224 -3.46 8.39 2.07
N ALA A 225 -4.47 7.84 2.74
CA ALA A 225 -4.76 8.14 4.14
C ALA A 225 -5.05 6.88 4.94
N SER A 226 -4.62 6.84 6.20
CA SER A 226 -5.13 5.86 7.16
C SER A 226 -6.57 6.26 7.53
N THR A 227 -7.49 5.32 7.36
CA THR A 227 -8.95 5.52 7.34
C THR A 227 -9.71 4.50 8.18
N ILE A 228 -9.06 3.45 8.70
CA ILE A 228 -9.65 2.61 9.75
C ILE A 228 -9.66 3.42 11.05
N LYS A 229 -10.79 4.05 11.35
CA LYS A 229 -10.94 5.00 12.47
C LYS A 229 -11.32 4.37 13.80
N GLU A 230 -11.72 3.11 13.81
CA GLU A 230 -12.17 2.40 15.00
C GLU A 230 -11.95 0.91 14.80
N ILE A 231 -11.50 0.20 15.84
CA ILE A 231 -11.41 -1.26 15.85
C ILE A 231 -12.42 -1.80 16.86
N ASP A 232 -13.53 -2.36 16.36
CA ASP A 232 -14.45 -3.12 17.21
C ASP A 232 -13.89 -4.52 17.47
N THR A 233 -13.45 -4.76 18.70
CA THR A 233 -12.85 -6.04 19.10
C THR A 233 -13.87 -7.18 19.19
N ASN A 234 -15.17 -6.89 19.27
CA ASN A 234 -16.22 -7.89 19.30
C ASN A 234 -16.67 -8.31 17.90
N ASP A 235 -16.44 -7.47 16.89
CA ASP A 235 -16.82 -7.74 15.50
C ASP A 235 -15.68 -8.41 14.72
N LYS A 236 -15.54 -9.72 14.95
CA LYS A 236 -14.57 -10.56 14.21
C LYS A 236 -14.94 -10.77 12.74
N GLU A 237 -16.18 -10.44 12.36
CA GLU A 237 -16.63 -10.55 10.98
C GLU A 237 -16.08 -9.39 10.15
N HIS A 238 -15.98 -8.18 10.71
CA HIS A 238 -15.52 -7.00 9.96
C HIS A 238 -14.12 -6.53 10.35
N PHE A 239 -13.52 -7.01 11.43
CA PHE A 239 -12.19 -6.58 11.86
C PHE A 239 -11.20 -7.73 12.07
N MET A 240 -9.97 -7.49 11.61
CA MET A 240 -8.78 -8.29 11.90
C MET A 240 -7.65 -7.32 12.26
N TYR A 241 -6.75 -7.67 13.18
CA TYR A 241 -5.68 -6.76 13.59
C TYR A 241 -4.53 -7.52 14.25
N SER A 242 -3.36 -6.88 14.34
CA SER A 242 -2.18 -7.46 14.97
C SER A 242 -2.29 -7.48 16.50
N ASP A 243 -1.75 -8.52 17.14
CA ASP A 243 -1.79 -8.71 18.60
C ASP A 243 -1.22 -7.50 19.39
N ASN A 244 -0.30 -6.76 18.78
CA ASN A 244 0.40 -5.63 19.39
C ASN A 244 -0.27 -4.26 19.17
N VAL A 245 -1.37 -4.15 18.41
CA VAL A 245 -1.95 -2.85 17.99
C VAL A 245 -2.33 -1.98 19.19
N PHE A 246 -2.98 -2.56 20.20
CA PHE A 246 -3.40 -1.84 21.41
C PHE A 246 -2.22 -1.51 22.32
N GLN A 247 -1.31 -2.47 22.51
CA GLN A 247 -0.14 -2.28 23.38
C GLN A 247 0.77 -1.17 22.85
N LEU A 248 1.00 -1.15 21.54
CA LEU A 248 1.78 -0.09 20.90
C LEU A 248 1.18 1.30 21.15
N ALA A 249 -0.15 1.43 21.03
CA ALA A 249 -0.83 2.69 21.26
C ALA A 249 -0.79 3.12 22.74
N LEU A 250 -0.91 2.17 23.68
CA LEU A 250 -0.73 2.41 25.12
C LEU A 250 0.68 2.89 25.42
N ASP A 251 1.70 2.15 24.97
CA ASP A 251 3.12 2.44 25.22
C ASP A 251 3.53 3.79 24.62
N SER A 252 2.90 4.18 23.51
CA SER A 252 3.15 5.45 22.84
C SER A 252 2.34 6.63 23.40
N GLY A 253 1.42 6.37 24.33
CA GLY A 253 0.49 7.37 24.86
C GLY A 253 -0.52 7.90 23.83
N TRP A 254 -0.79 7.16 22.75
CA TRP A 254 -1.78 7.52 21.73
C TRP A 254 -3.20 7.10 22.13
N TRP A 255 -3.31 6.15 23.06
CA TRP A 255 -4.56 5.68 23.60
C TRP A 255 -4.43 5.46 25.11
N ASP A 256 -5.51 5.73 25.86
CA ASP A 256 -5.51 5.68 27.34
C ASP A 256 -6.01 4.34 27.92
N GLY A 257 -6.39 3.40 27.05
CA GLY A 257 -6.94 2.09 27.45
C GLY A 257 -8.39 2.12 27.91
N LYS A 258 -9.02 3.30 27.95
CA LYS A 258 -10.35 3.51 28.53
C LYS A 258 -11.37 3.92 27.48
N GLN A 259 -10.96 4.75 26.53
CA GLN A 259 -11.82 5.20 25.45
C GLN A 259 -11.92 4.15 24.35
N THR A 260 -12.90 4.29 23.47
CA THR A 260 -12.95 3.52 22.22
C THR A 260 -11.65 3.67 21.46
N PHE A 261 -11.10 2.55 20.98
CA PHE A 261 -9.84 2.56 20.23
C PHE A 261 -10.05 3.10 18.83
N ARG A 262 -9.37 4.20 18.48
CA ARG A 262 -9.51 4.95 17.24
C ARG A 262 -8.18 5.37 16.65
#